data_AF-A0A7S3IRC2-F1
#
_entry.id   AF-A0A7S3IRC2-F1
#
_cell.length_a   1.000
_cell.length_b   1.000
_cell.length_c   1.000
_cell.angle_alpha   90.00
_cell.angle_beta   90.00
_cell.angle_gamma   90.00
#
_symmetry.space_group_name_H-M   'P 1'
#
loop_
_entity.id
_entity.type
_entity.pdbx_description
1 polymer ?
#
loop_
_entity_poly.entity_id
_entity_poly.type
_entity_poly.pdbx_seq_one_letter_code
_entity_poly.pdbx_strand_id
1 'polypeptide(L)'
;MIMRNRSSEAQGLSVALRLFIHYMGDIHQPMHCLSRYTKDEFPKGDGGGNYFMVLNHYDAAELHAVWDEDIYNYHASLKRPFDDDGWAALEELSTALDSSVSLTGGEVLLSDFNSIATESNERGSKVAYKGIKSSASTPLPDSYLKSVTPVASKQMVLAGHRLAHQIVEIFSSSEMIQDSADLYLENEAG
;
A
#
# COMPACT_ATOMS: atom_id res chain seq x y z
N MET A 1 -14.97 -18.83 6.53
CA MET A 1 -13.89 -19.22 5.57
C MET A 1 -14.46 -19.17 4.17
N ILE A 2 -13.94 -18.24 3.35
CA ILE A 2 -14.51 -17.77 2.06
C ILE A 2 -14.70 -18.88 1.00
N MET A 3 -14.09 -20.05 1.19
CA MET A 3 -14.10 -21.16 0.23
C MET A 3 -15.28 -22.16 0.35
N ARG A 4 -16.16 -22.06 1.36
CA ARG A 4 -17.23 -23.06 1.54
C ARG A 4 -18.52 -22.81 0.72
N ASN A 5 -18.65 -21.68 0.04
CA ASN A 5 -19.88 -21.24 -0.64
C ASN A 5 -19.64 -20.70 -2.06
N ARG A 6 -18.82 -21.38 -2.86
CA ARG A 6 -18.67 -21.08 -4.30
C ARG A 6 -19.23 -22.24 -5.09
N SER A 7 -20.29 -21.98 -5.85
CA SER A 7 -21.01 -22.98 -6.63
C SER A 7 -20.52 -23.08 -8.08
N SER A 8 -19.56 -22.25 -8.49
CA SER A 8 -18.93 -22.28 -9.81
C SER A 8 -17.49 -21.75 -9.81
N GLU A 9 -16.73 -22.13 -10.84
CA GLU A 9 -15.38 -21.63 -11.12
C GLU A 9 -15.35 -20.09 -11.25
N ALA A 10 -16.31 -19.50 -11.97
CA ALA A 10 -16.43 -18.06 -12.12
C ALA A 10 -16.57 -17.32 -10.77
N GLN A 11 -17.31 -17.88 -9.82
CA GLN A 11 -17.40 -17.30 -8.47
C GLN A 11 -16.09 -17.44 -7.70
N GLY A 12 -15.36 -18.54 -7.89
CA GLY A 12 -14.03 -18.74 -7.33
C GLY A 12 -13.04 -17.70 -7.85
N LEU A 13 -12.94 -17.54 -9.16
CA LEU A 13 -12.07 -16.56 -9.83
C LEU A 13 -12.41 -15.12 -9.42
N SER A 14 -13.70 -14.78 -9.30
CA SER A 14 -14.13 -13.46 -8.83
C SER A 14 -13.66 -13.15 -7.40
N VAL A 15 -13.62 -14.15 -6.51
CA VAL A 15 -13.04 -13.96 -5.16
C VAL A 15 -11.52 -13.87 -5.23
N ALA A 16 -10.88 -14.75 -5.99
CA ALA A 16 -9.42 -14.77 -6.11
C ALA A 16 -8.89 -13.42 -6.59
N LEU A 17 -9.51 -12.83 -7.62
CA LEU A 17 -9.14 -11.51 -8.12
C LEU A 17 -9.32 -10.41 -7.07
N ARG A 18 -10.43 -10.39 -6.31
CA ARG A 18 -10.63 -9.39 -5.24
C ARG A 18 -9.60 -9.51 -4.13
N LEU A 19 -9.26 -10.74 -3.73
CA LEU A 19 -8.22 -10.99 -2.73
C LEU A 19 -6.84 -10.59 -3.27
N PHE A 20 -6.55 -10.88 -4.53
CA PHE A 20 -5.31 -10.48 -5.17
C PHE A 20 -5.15 -8.96 -5.21
N ILE A 21 -6.18 -8.22 -5.65
CA ILE A 21 -6.20 -6.75 -5.61
C ILE A 21 -5.94 -6.23 -4.18
N HIS A 22 -6.61 -6.82 -3.19
CA HIS A 22 -6.45 -6.40 -1.79
C HIS A 22 -5.05 -6.68 -1.25
N TYR A 23 -4.53 -7.89 -1.41
CA TYR A 23 -3.21 -8.28 -0.90
C TYR A 23 -2.08 -7.58 -1.63
N MET A 24 -2.25 -7.20 -2.90
CA MET A 24 -1.31 -6.34 -3.59
C MET A 24 -1.24 -4.95 -2.94
N GLY A 25 -2.35 -4.41 -2.42
CA GLY A 25 -2.30 -3.21 -1.57
C GLY A 25 -1.55 -3.48 -0.27
N ASP A 26 -1.97 -4.49 0.49
CA ASP A 26 -1.43 -4.78 1.83
C ASP A 26 0.08 -5.08 1.83
N ILE A 27 0.57 -5.87 0.87
CA ILE A 27 2.00 -6.23 0.79
C ILE A 27 2.90 -5.02 0.52
N HIS A 28 2.34 -3.92 0.00
CA HIS A 28 3.05 -2.66 -0.19
C HIS A 28 2.99 -1.75 1.04
N GLN A 29 1.98 -1.88 1.90
CA GLN A 29 1.87 -1.09 3.12
C GLN A 29 2.95 -1.55 4.12
N PRO A 30 3.96 -0.73 4.44
CA PRO A 30 5.12 -1.19 5.19
C PRO A 30 4.81 -1.82 6.56
N MET A 31 3.80 -1.31 7.27
CA MET A 31 3.37 -1.81 8.58
C MET A 31 2.77 -3.21 8.53
N HIS A 32 2.33 -3.70 7.36
CA HIS A 32 1.93 -5.10 7.14
C HIS A 32 3.13 -6.03 6.94
N CYS A 33 4.33 -5.47 6.68
CA CYS A 33 5.57 -6.20 6.43
C CYS A 33 6.60 -6.08 7.55
N LEU A 34 6.33 -5.37 8.64
CA LEU A 34 7.29 -5.12 9.72
C LEU A 34 6.69 -5.31 11.11
N SER A 35 7.56 -5.41 12.13
CA SER A 35 7.16 -5.45 13.54
C SER A 35 8.29 -4.90 14.40
N ARG A 36 7.96 -4.02 15.35
CA ARG A 36 8.96 -3.41 16.24
C ARG A 36 9.13 -4.24 17.50
N TYR A 37 10.38 -4.56 17.82
CA TYR A 37 10.75 -5.23 19.06
C TYR A 37 11.51 -4.27 19.98
N THR A 38 11.05 -4.15 21.22
CA THR A 38 11.77 -3.44 22.30
C THR A 38 11.69 -4.27 23.57
N LYS A 39 12.69 -4.16 24.43
CA LYS A 39 12.75 -4.96 25.67
C LYS A 39 11.59 -4.66 26.61
N ASP A 40 11.26 -3.38 26.76
CA ASP A 40 10.37 -2.90 27.82
C ASP A 40 8.93 -2.70 27.36
N GLU A 41 8.70 -2.38 26.08
CA GLU A 41 7.39 -2.02 25.54
C GLU A 41 6.80 -3.12 24.64
N PHE A 42 7.62 -3.66 23.72
CA PHE A 42 7.18 -4.62 22.69
C PHE A 42 8.08 -5.87 22.63
N PRO A 43 8.16 -6.68 23.71
CA PRO A 43 9.05 -7.85 23.73
C PRO A 43 8.62 -8.97 22.76
N LYS A 44 7.37 -8.92 22.27
CA LYS A 44 6.79 -9.91 21.33
C LYS A 44 6.44 -9.29 19.97
N GLY A 45 6.94 -8.08 19.69
CA GLY A 45 6.49 -7.29 18.56
C GLY A 45 5.29 -6.41 18.92
N ASP A 46 5.07 -5.38 18.11
CA ASP A 46 3.99 -4.41 18.27
C ASP A 46 2.80 -4.65 17.34
N GLY A 47 2.75 -5.83 16.69
CA GLY A 47 1.72 -6.16 15.72
C GLY A 47 1.76 -5.27 14.47
N GLY A 48 2.96 -4.82 14.08
CA GLY A 48 3.12 -3.91 12.95
C GLY A 48 2.52 -2.55 13.25
N GLY A 49 2.82 -1.98 14.42
CA GLY A 49 2.31 -0.68 14.86
C GLY A 49 0.97 -0.69 15.59
N ASN A 50 0.20 -1.79 15.56
CA ASN A 50 -1.11 -1.90 16.24
C ASN A 50 -1.04 -1.63 17.75
N TYR A 51 0.10 -1.92 18.40
CA TYR A 51 0.31 -1.67 19.82
C TYR A 51 1.05 -0.36 20.09
N PHE A 52 1.46 0.35 19.04
CA PHE A 52 2.08 1.66 19.13
C PHE A 52 0.97 2.73 19.12
N MET A 53 0.54 3.15 20.31
CA MET A 53 -0.56 4.09 20.46
C MET A 53 -0.15 5.50 20.02
N VAL A 54 -1.05 6.19 19.36
CA VAL A 54 -0.91 7.62 19.01
C VAL A 54 -2.15 8.37 19.49
N LEU A 55 -2.07 9.71 19.55
CA LEU A 55 -3.28 10.52 19.75
C LEU A 55 -4.25 10.24 18.61
N ASN A 56 -5.48 9.84 18.94
CA ASN A 56 -6.51 9.60 17.94
C ASN A 56 -6.72 10.85 17.06
N HIS A 57 -6.48 10.70 15.77
CA HIS A 57 -6.74 11.69 14.75
C HIS A 57 -7.35 10.99 13.53
N TYR A 58 -8.49 11.48 13.04
CA TYR A 58 -9.28 10.85 11.97
C TYR A 58 -9.60 9.37 12.20
N ASP A 59 -9.92 8.99 13.45
CA ASP A 59 -10.20 7.60 13.86
C ASP A 59 -9.01 6.64 13.83
N ALA A 60 -7.79 7.13 13.55
CA ALA A 60 -6.55 6.38 13.71
C ALA A 60 -5.91 6.65 15.09
N ALA A 61 -6.03 5.67 15.99
CA ALA A 61 -5.53 5.74 17.37
C ALA A 61 -4.23 4.95 17.62
N GLU A 62 -3.69 4.32 16.58
CA GLU A 62 -2.46 3.54 16.62
C GLU A 62 -1.70 3.70 15.30
N LEU A 63 -0.40 3.43 15.30
CA LEU A 63 0.47 3.79 14.18
C LEU A 63 0.15 3.05 12.88
N HIS A 64 -0.29 1.80 12.96
CA HIS A 64 -0.73 1.02 11.80
C HIS A 64 -1.85 1.73 11.04
N ALA A 65 -2.92 2.17 11.72
CA ALA A 65 -4.03 2.91 11.13
C ALA A 65 -3.58 4.22 10.48
N VAL A 66 -2.62 4.93 11.09
CA VAL A 66 -2.04 6.14 10.47
C VAL A 66 -1.41 5.80 9.11
N TRP A 67 -0.70 4.67 9.01
CA TRP A 67 -0.08 4.21 7.77
C TRP A 67 -1.07 3.61 6.77
N ASP A 68 -2.14 2.94 7.23
CA ASP A 68 -3.23 2.45 6.37
C ASP A 68 -3.94 3.60 5.64
N GLU A 69 -3.96 4.80 6.23
CA GLU A 69 -4.58 6.00 5.65
C GLU A 69 -3.59 6.90 4.87
N ASP A 70 -2.44 6.36 4.45
CA ASP A 70 -1.35 7.11 3.83
C ASP A 70 -0.95 8.35 4.64
N ILE A 71 -0.74 8.16 5.95
CA ILE A 71 -0.36 9.24 6.87
C ILE A 71 -1.44 10.32 6.90
N TYR A 72 -2.69 9.89 7.11
CA TYR A 72 -3.91 10.70 7.14
C TYR A 72 -4.36 11.32 5.81
N ASN A 73 -3.61 11.20 4.71
CA ASN A 73 -3.97 11.85 3.45
C ASN A 73 -5.30 11.34 2.87
N TYR A 74 -5.62 10.06 3.11
CA TYR A 74 -6.81 9.41 2.54
C TYR A 74 -7.76 8.84 3.61
N HIS A 75 -7.87 9.54 4.74
CA HIS A 75 -8.80 9.23 5.84
C HIS A 75 -10.29 9.29 5.43
N ALA A 76 -10.62 10.05 4.37
CA ALA A 76 -11.98 10.17 3.87
C ALA A 76 -12.26 9.16 2.74
N SER A 77 -13.27 8.31 2.92
CA SER A 77 -13.71 7.39 1.87
C SER A 77 -14.68 8.05 0.89
N LEU A 78 -14.44 7.86 -0.41
CA LEU A 78 -15.43 8.13 -1.45
C LEU A 78 -16.64 7.19 -1.29
N LYS A 79 -17.85 7.75 -1.42
CA LYS A 79 -19.10 6.98 -1.31
C LYS A 79 -19.19 5.95 -2.42
N ARG A 80 -19.48 4.70 -2.06
CA ARG A 80 -19.65 3.58 -3.01
C ARG A 80 -21.13 3.14 -3.10
N PRO A 81 -21.62 2.67 -4.26
CA PRO A 81 -20.93 2.67 -5.57
C PRO A 81 -20.69 4.10 -6.08
N PHE A 82 -19.64 4.29 -6.88
CA PHE A 82 -19.31 5.58 -7.46
C PHE A 82 -20.34 5.98 -8.52
N ASP A 83 -20.84 7.20 -8.43
CA ASP A 83 -21.49 7.91 -9.53
C ASP A 83 -20.42 8.60 -10.41
N ASP A 84 -20.84 9.35 -11.43
CA ASP A 84 -19.93 10.02 -12.37
C ASP A 84 -18.97 10.98 -11.64
N ASP A 85 -19.47 11.72 -10.65
CA ASP A 85 -18.65 12.61 -9.81
C ASP A 85 -17.65 11.82 -8.96
N GLY A 86 -18.08 10.68 -8.38
CA GLY A 86 -17.20 9.79 -7.63
C GLY A 86 -16.09 9.18 -8.47
N TRP A 87 -16.38 8.83 -9.73
CA TRP A 87 -15.36 8.36 -10.68
C TRP A 87 -14.38 9.46 -11.06
N ALA A 88 -14.87 10.66 -11.35
CA ALA A 88 -14.02 11.81 -11.65
C ALA A 88 -13.09 12.16 -10.48
N ALA A 89 -13.61 12.15 -9.25
CA ALA A 89 -12.81 12.38 -8.05
C ALA A 89 -11.73 11.31 -7.83
N LEU A 90 -12.05 10.04 -8.09
CA LEU A 90 -11.06 8.96 -8.00
C LEU A 90 -9.96 9.11 -9.06
N GLU A 91 -10.34 9.48 -10.29
CA GLU A 91 -9.40 9.71 -11.38
C GLU A 91 -8.44 10.88 -11.06
N GLU A 92 -8.97 12.01 -10.60
CA GLU A 92 -8.18 13.16 -10.16
C GLU A 92 -7.19 12.78 -9.05
N LEU A 93 -7.67 12.06 -8.03
CA LEU A 93 -6.86 11.60 -6.91
C LEU A 93 -5.75 10.64 -7.35
N SER A 94 -6.08 9.67 -8.22
CA SER A 94 -5.12 8.70 -8.73
C SER A 94 -4.04 9.37 -9.60
N THR A 95 -4.43 10.32 -10.45
CA THR A 95 -3.51 11.04 -11.33
C THR A 95 -2.58 11.97 -10.55
N ALA A 96 -3.12 12.67 -9.55
CA ALA A 96 -2.34 13.54 -8.68
C ALA A 96 -1.32 12.73 -7.85
N LEU A 97 -1.74 11.59 -7.31
CA LEU A 97 -0.87 10.69 -6.55
C LEU A 97 0.23 10.10 -7.44
N ASP A 98 -0.13 9.57 -8.60
CA ASP A 98 0.81 9.00 -9.56
C ASP A 98 1.88 10.02 -9.98
N SER A 99 1.44 11.23 -10.34
CA SER A 99 2.33 12.33 -10.72
C SER A 99 3.25 12.84 -9.59
N SER A 100 2.96 12.49 -8.34
CA SER A 100 3.75 12.92 -7.17
C SER A 100 4.97 12.03 -6.90
N VAL A 101 5.06 10.88 -7.57
CA VAL A 101 6.09 9.87 -7.34
C VAL A 101 6.81 9.56 -8.65
N SER A 102 8.14 9.43 -8.58
CA SER A 102 8.92 8.85 -9.67
C SER A 102 9.22 7.38 -9.38
N LEU A 103 8.84 6.53 -10.34
CA LEU A 103 9.10 5.10 -10.33
C LEU A 103 10.06 4.74 -11.48
N THR A 104 10.90 3.75 -11.25
CA THR A 104 11.62 3.08 -12.33
C THR A 104 10.80 1.87 -12.78
N GLY A 105 10.82 1.53 -14.07
CA GLY A 105 10.35 0.25 -14.58
C GLY A 105 10.99 -0.93 -13.86
N GLY A 106 12.25 -0.86 -13.44
CA GLY A 106 12.84 -1.87 -12.55
C GLY A 106 12.07 -2.05 -11.23
N GLU A 107 11.56 -0.97 -10.63
CA GLU A 107 10.70 -1.05 -9.45
C GLU A 107 9.32 -1.64 -9.81
N VAL A 108 8.72 -1.24 -10.93
CA VAL A 108 7.38 -1.69 -11.34
C VAL A 108 7.36 -3.17 -11.75
N LEU A 109 8.41 -3.66 -12.41
CA LEU A 109 8.49 -5.02 -12.94
C LEU A 109 8.92 -6.07 -11.89
N LEU A 110 9.09 -5.66 -10.63
CA LEU A 110 9.32 -6.59 -9.54
C LEU A 110 8.03 -7.39 -9.25
N SER A 111 8.01 -8.67 -9.66
CA SER A 111 6.84 -9.54 -9.53
C SER A 111 6.93 -10.61 -8.42
N ASP A 112 8.14 -10.87 -7.89
CA ASP A 112 8.30 -11.83 -6.78
C ASP A 112 7.76 -11.25 -5.46
N PHE A 113 6.75 -11.90 -4.89
CA PHE A 113 6.07 -11.43 -3.68
C PHE A 113 6.99 -11.35 -2.45
N ASN A 114 7.98 -12.23 -2.30
CA ASN A 114 8.92 -12.14 -1.18
C ASN A 114 9.82 -10.91 -1.31
N SER A 115 10.24 -10.59 -2.53
CA SER A 115 11.03 -9.40 -2.84
C SER A 115 10.21 -8.13 -2.61
N ILE A 116 8.94 -8.11 -3.01
CA ILE A 116 8.01 -6.99 -2.72
C ILE A 116 7.86 -6.79 -1.20
N ALA A 117 7.59 -7.86 -0.44
CA ALA A 117 7.46 -7.76 1.02
C ALA A 117 8.77 -7.30 1.69
N THR A 118 9.91 -7.78 1.20
CA THR A 118 11.23 -7.35 1.68
C THR A 118 11.46 -5.87 1.42
N GLU A 119 11.14 -5.40 0.21
CA GLU A 119 11.23 -3.98 -0.14
C GLU A 119 10.34 -3.10 0.76
N SER A 120 9.07 -3.49 0.97
CA SER A 120 8.14 -2.79 1.87
C SER A 120 8.69 -2.70 3.29
N ASN A 121 9.23 -3.80 3.82
CA ASN A 121 9.90 -3.82 5.12
C ASN A 121 11.11 -2.86 5.15
N GLU A 122 12.00 -2.94 4.15
CA GLU A 122 13.22 -2.14 4.09
C GLU A 122 12.95 -0.64 3.99
N ARG A 123 11.89 -0.24 3.28
CA ARG A 123 11.47 1.16 3.17
C ARG A 123 10.85 1.64 4.48
N GLY A 124 9.92 0.88 5.06
CA GLY A 124 9.22 1.25 6.30
C GLY A 124 10.11 1.24 7.53
N SER A 125 10.89 0.19 7.74
CA SER A 125 11.68 0.00 8.98
C SER A 125 12.68 1.12 9.25
N LYS A 126 13.16 1.81 8.19
CA LYS A 126 14.08 2.96 8.29
C LYS A 126 13.42 4.22 8.85
N VAL A 127 12.11 4.36 8.72
CA VAL A 127 11.40 5.63 8.99
C VAL A 127 10.24 5.50 9.97
N ALA A 128 9.54 4.35 10.00
CA ALA A 128 8.24 4.18 10.66
C ALA A 128 8.22 4.62 12.13
N TYR A 129 9.30 4.40 12.86
CA TYR A 129 9.38 4.70 14.29
C TYR A 129 10.35 5.83 14.64
N LYS A 130 10.92 6.50 13.63
CA LYS A 130 12.02 7.44 13.83
C LYS A 130 11.52 8.73 14.49
N GLY A 131 12.08 9.06 15.65
CA GLY A 131 11.81 10.32 16.33
C GLY A 131 10.46 10.40 17.05
N ILE A 132 9.73 9.29 17.16
CA ILE A 132 8.43 9.22 17.83
C ILE A 132 8.44 8.23 19.00
N LYS A 133 7.49 8.42 19.92
CA LYS A 133 7.23 7.52 21.05
C LYS A 133 5.73 7.24 21.12
N SER A 134 5.38 6.05 21.58
CA SER A 134 3.99 5.67 21.80
C SER A 134 3.37 6.62 22.82
N SER A 135 2.28 7.27 22.46
CA SER A 135 1.59 8.23 23.32
C SER A 135 0.18 8.49 22.79
N ALA A 136 -0.85 8.14 23.56
CA ALA A 136 -2.24 8.46 23.26
C ALA A 136 -2.62 9.92 23.58
N SER A 137 -1.68 10.73 24.08
CA SER A 137 -1.94 12.12 24.53
C SER A 137 -1.12 13.16 23.77
N THR A 138 -0.22 12.74 22.88
CA THR A 138 0.66 13.64 22.14
C THR A 138 0.46 13.38 20.65
N PRO A 139 0.17 14.42 19.84
CA PRO A 139 0.06 14.25 18.40
C PRO A 139 1.40 13.81 17.81
N LEU A 140 1.33 13.05 16.71
CA LEU A 140 2.52 12.81 15.89
C LEU A 140 3.08 14.15 15.40
N PRO A 141 4.40 14.39 15.49
CA PRO A 141 4.98 15.64 15.02
C PRO A 141 4.78 15.83 13.51
N ASP A 142 4.50 17.05 13.05
CA ASP A 142 4.43 17.37 11.61
C ASP A 142 5.71 16.96 10.86
N SER A 143 6.86 17.05 11.52
CA SER A 143 8.14 16.62 10.96
C SER A 143 8.19 15.11 10.73
N TYR A 144 7.55 14.32 11.59
CA TYR A 144 7.39 12.89 11.37
C TYR A 144 6.49 12.66 10.15
N LEU A 145 5.27 13.21 10.15
CA LEU A 145 4.29 13.04 9.07
C LEU A 145 4.92 13.36 7.70
N LYS A 146 5.52 14.56 7.56
CA LYS A 146 6.22 14.99 6.34
C LYS A 146 7.35 14.06 5.91
N SER A 147 8.04 13.42 6.85
CA SER A 147 9.16 12.52 6.55
C SER A 147 8.72 11.14 6.08
N VAL A 148 7.52 10.69 6.47
CA VAL A 148 7.03 9.33 6.16
C VAL A 148 6.03 9.31 5.02
N THR A 149 5.28 10.40 4.77
CA THR A 149 4.33 10.50 3.65
C THR A 149 4.94 10.10 2.31
N PRO A 150 6.14 10.58 1.89
CA PRO A 150 6.70 10.19 0.60
C PRO A 150 6.97 8.67 0.47
N VAL A 151 7.21 7.98 1.58
CA VAL A 151 7.40 6.52 1.59
C VAL A 151 6.06 5.81 1.44
N ALA A 152 5.05 6.22 2.20
CA ALA A 152 3.71 5.64 2.12
C ALA A 152 3.08 5.85 0.73
N SER A 153 3.14 7.09 0.21
CA SER A 153 2.56 7.41 -1.10
C SER A 153 3.28 6.69 -2.23
N LYS A 154 4.63 6.57 -2.18
CA LYS A 154 5.39 5.79 -3.16
C LYS A 154 4.99 4.30 -3.15
N GLN A 155 4.80 3.71 -1.97
CA GLN A 155 4.36 2.31 -1.87
C GLN A 155 2.96 2.11 -2.45
N MET A 156 2.05 3.06 -2.23
CA MET A 156 0.70 3.01 -2.80
C MET A 156 0.70 3.11 -4.33
N VAL A 157 1.53 3.98 -4.91
CA VAL A 157 1.71 4.09 -6.38
C VAL A 157 2.32 2.80 -6.93
N LEU A 158 3.37 2.27 -6.29
CA LEU A 158 3.97 0.98 -6.67
C LEU A 158 2.94 -0.15 -6.65
N ALA A 159 2.08 -0.21 -5.65
CA ALA A 159 1.03 -1.23 -5.55
C ALA A 159 0.09 -1.18 -6.76
N GLY A 160 -0.34 0.01 -7.17
CA GLY A 160 -1.20 0.20 -8.34
C GLY A 160 -0.55 -0.27 -9.64
N HIS A 161 0.69 0.18 -9.90
CA HIS A 161 1.41 -0.19 -11.13
C HIS A 161 1.78 -1.67 -11.19
N ARG A 162 2.27 -2.25 -10.08
CA ARG A 162 2.57 -3.69 -10.00
C ARG A 162 1.31 -4.53 -10.14
N LEU A 163 0.19 -4.12 -9.54
CA LEU A 163 -1.09 -4.80 -9.72
C LEU A 163 -1.52 -4.78 -11.19
N ALA A 164 -1.44 -3.62 -11.85
CA ALA A 164 -1.78 -3.50 -13.27
C ALA A 164 -0.91 -4.43 -14.14
N HIS A 165 0.41 -4.42 -13.93
CA HIS A 165 1.33 -5.28 -14.67
C HIS A 165 1.06 -6.77 -14.41
N GLN A 166 0.90 -7.18 -13.14
CA GLN A 166 0.65 -8.58 -12.81
C GLN A 166 -0.70 -9.10 -13.29
N ILE A 167 -1.74 -8.25 -13.39
CA ILE A 167 -3.00 -8.62 -14.05
C ILE A 167 -2.73 -8.95 -15.53
N VAL A 168 -1.89 -8.18 -16.22
CA VAL A 168 -1.50 -8.49 -17.60
C VAL A 168 -0.73 -9.82 -17.65
N GLU A 169 0.23 -10.05 -16.75
CA GLU A 169 0.98 -11.31 -16.65
C GLU A 169 0.08 -12.54 -16.45
N ILE A 170 -0.97 -12.43 -15.63
CA ILE A 170 -1.85 -13.55 -15.29
C ILE A 170 -2.83 -13.87 -16.44
N PHE A 171 -3.33 -12.85 -17.14
CA PHE A 171 -4.49 -13.01 -18.03
C PHE A 171 -4.23 -12.81 -19.53
N SER A 172 -3.01 -12.42 -19.93
CA SER A 172 -2.73 -11.98 -21.31
C SER A 172 -1.74 -12.87 -22.07
N SER A 173 -1.58 -12.61 -23.37
CA SER A 173 -0.57 -13.27 -24.20
C SER A 173 0.84 -12.77 -23.86
N SER A 174 1.87 -13.54 -24.24
CA SER A 174 3.27 -13.12 -24.07
C SER A 174 3.61 -11.80 -24.78
N GLU A 175 2.94 -11.49 -25.89
CA GLU A 175 3.08 -10.21 -26.59
C GLU A 175 2.60 -9.04 -25.71
N MET A 176 1.40 -9.14 -25.13
CA MET A 176 0.87 -8.10 -24.23
C MET A 176 1.68 -7.95 -22.95
N ILE A 177 2.27 -9.03 -22.44
CA ILE A 177 3.18 -8.98 -21.29
C ILE A 177 4.43 -8.18 -21.63
N GLN A 178 5.02 -8.41 -22.82
CA GLN A 178 6.17 -7.67 -23.30
C GLN A 178 5.82 -6.19 -23.52
N ASP A 179 4.70 -5.89 -24.19
CA ASP A 179 4.24 -4.52 -24.40
C ASP A 179 4.05 -3.78 -23.07
N SER A 180 3.46 -4.44 -22.06
CA SER A 180 3.33 -3.85 -20.73
C SER A 180 4.67 -3.58 -20.07
N ALA A 181 5.67 -4.45 -20.26
CA ALA A 181 7.00 -4.24 -19.69
C ALA A 181 7.72 -3.07 -20.39
N ASP A 182 7.63 -3.00 -21.71
CA ASP A 182 8.27 -1.97 -22.52
C ASP A 182 7.72 -0.57 -22.17
N LEU A 183 6.42 -0.44 -21.89
CA LEU A 183 5.81 0.81 -21.39
C LEU A 183 6.49 1.36 -20.13
N TYR A 184 6.99 0.50 -19.25
CA TYR A 184 7.67 0.92 -18.03
C TYR A 184 9.17 1.14 -18.20
N LEU A 185 9.80 0.48 -19.18
CA LEU A 185 11.23 0.60 -19.46
C LEU A 185 11.55 1.81 -20.36
N GLU A 186 10.68 2.15 -21.31
CA GLU A 186 10.87 3.29 -22.21
C GLU A 186 10.81 4.64 -21.48
N ASN A 187 10.03 4.72 -20.39
CA ASN A 187 9.89 5.91 -19.57
C ASN A 187 11.10 6.20 -18.65
N GLU A 188 12.08 5.29 -18.56
CA GLU A 188 13.34 5.53 -17.82
C GLU A 188 14.44 6.19 -18.66
N ALA A 189 14.29 6.20 -19.99
CA ALA A 189 15.34 6.65 -20.92
C ALA A 189 15.25 8.14 -21.32
N GLY A 190 14.31 8.90 -20.71
CA GLY A 190 14.00 10.31 -21.01
C GLY A 190 14.49 11.30 -19.97
#